data_AF-A0A2W0AT54-F1
#
_entry.id   AF-A0A2W0AT54-F1
#
_cell.length_a   1.000
_cell.length_b   1.000
_cell.length_c   1.000
_cell.angle_alpha   90.00
_cell.angle_beta   90.00
_cell.angle_gamma   90.00
#
_symmetry.space_group_name_H-M   'P 1'
#
loop_
_entity.id
_entity.type
_entity.pdbx_description
1 polymer ?
#
loop_
_entity_poly.entity_id
_entity_poly.type
_entity_poly.pdbx_seq_one_letter_code
_entity_poly.pdbx_strand_id
1 'polypeptide(L)'
;MYSNSKNLVKVLETELRFLDNGGYRNPEMWRPQFVFLDSPTCVHPAGSGRPEACSNCPLIGFVPKARRTAPVPCHHIPLTREGFTVDSLSRWGTHEEMENALRSWLREKIEALNGNEERYADTPGKDEEIEAFCTDMAG
;
A
#
# COMPACT_ATOMS: atom_id res chain seq x y z
N MET A 1 8.55 -17.29 7.62
CA MET A 1 8.54 -16.09 6.78
C MET A 1 7.10 -15.67 6.59
N TYR A 2 6.64 -14.60 7.24
CA TYR A 2 5.26 -14.12 7.08
C TYR A 2 5.05 -13.64 5.64
N SER A 3 3.97 -14.07 5.01
CA SER A 3 3.62 -13.67 3.64
C SER A 3 3.60 -12.15 3.51
N ASN A 4 4.30 -11.63 2.51
CA ASN A 4 4.44 -10.20 2.22
C ASN A 4 3.05 -9.52 2.05
N SER A 5 2.06 -10.29 1.62
CA SER A 5 0.65 -9.89 1.49
C SER A 5 -0.03 -9.61 2.85
N LYS A 6 0.09 -10.51 3.84
CA LYS A 6 -0.50 -10.32 5.18
C LYS A 6 0.07 -9.09 5.90
N ASN A 7 1.36 -8.83 5.70
CA ASN A 7 2.00 -7.63 6.24
C ASN A 7 1.44 -6.37 5.55
N LEU A 8 1.31 -6.39 4.22
CA LEU A 8 0.74 -5.30 3.45
C LEU A 8 -0.71 -5.00 3.84
N VAL A 9 -1.57 -6.01 3.96
CA VAL A 9 -2.97 -5.85 4.41
C VAL A 9 -3.01 -5.17 5.77
N LYS A 10 -2.21 -5.63 6.73
CA LYS A 10 -2.14 -5.03 8.07
C LYS A 10 -1.70 -3.56 8.04
N VAL A 11 -0.77 -3.20 7.14
CA VAL A 11 -0.36 -1.81 6.92
C VAL A 11 -1.52 -0.97 6.40
N LEU A 12 -2.22 -1.44 5.35
CA LEU A 12 -3.36 -0.73 4.77
C LEU A 12 -4.54 -0.60 5.75
N GLU A 13 -4.82 -1.62 6.55
CA GLU A 13 -5.85 -1.55 7.60
C GLU A 13 -5.48 -0.55 8.70
N THR A 14 -4.20 -0.49 9.07
CA THR A 14 -3.70 0.47 10.06
C THR A 14 -3.83 1.89 9.54
N GLU A 15 -3.52 2.11 8.27
CA GLU A 15 -3.70 3.37 7.58
C GLU A 15 -5.18 3.77 7.51
N LEU A 16 -6.07 2.84 7.17
CA LEU A 16 -7.50 3.10 7.10
C LEU A 16 -8.07 3.49 8.46
N ARG A 17 -7.67 2.82 9.54
CA ARG A 17 -8.05 3.22 10.91
C ARG A 17 -7.52 4.60 11.27
N PHE A 18 -6.29 4.92 10.88
CA PHE A 18 -5.70 6.24 11.12
C PHE A 18 -6.49 7.34 10.41
N LEU A 19 -6.83 7.13 9.14
CA LEU A 19 -7.68 8.02 8.37
C LEU A 19 -9.08 8.18 8.99
N ASP A 20 -9.77 7.08 9.30
CA ASP A 20 -11.15 7.12 9.81
C ASP A 20 -11.25 7.77 11.20
N ASN A 21 -10.15 7.74 11.98
CA ASN A 21 -10.04 8.46 13.26
C ASN A 21 -9.63 9.94 13.10
N GLY A 22 -9.56 10.46 11.87
CA GLY A 22 -9.21 11.86 11.60
C GLY A 22 -7.72 12.16 11.73
N GLY A 23 -6.83 11.16 11.58
CA GLY A 23 -5.39 11.34 11.71
C GLY A 23 -4.81 12.43 10.80
N TYR A 24 -5.41 12.63 9.62
CA TYR A 24 -5.04 13.67 8.65
C TYR A 24 -5.69 15.03 8.87
N ARG A 25 -6.55 15.17 9.87
CA ARG A 25 -7.30 16.39 10.22
C ARG A 25 -6.69 17.13 11.42
N ASN A 26 -5.37 17.09 11.61
CA ASN A 26 -4.76 17.81 12.74
C ASN A 26 -4.59 19.31 12.43
N PRO A 27 -5.37 20.21 13.06
CA PRO A 27 -5.25 21.65 12.84
C PRO A 27 -4.04 22.27 13.54
N GLU A 28 -3.40 21.54 14.46
CA GLU A 28 -2.26 22.03 15.27
C GLU A 28 -0.92 21.91 14.53
N MET A 29 -0.89 21.31 13.33
CA MET A 29 0.33 21.26 12.53
C MET A 29 0.59 22.58 11.80
N TRP A 30 1.83 23.06 11.88
CA TRP A 30 2.33 24.26 11.21
C TRP A 30 2.43 24.11 9.67
N ARG A 31 2.13 22.92 9.13
CA ARG A 31 2.10 22.61 7.70
C ARG A 31 0.95 21.66 7.37
N PRO A 32 0.49 21.62 6.10
CA PRO A 32 -0.41 20.59 5.63
C PRO A 32 0.14 19.18 5.90
N GLN A 33 -0.76 18.26 6.25
CA GLN A 33 -0.42 16.85 6.39
C GLN A 33 -0.29 16.18 5.02
N PHE A 34 0.76 15.37 4.88
CA PHE A 34 1.02 14.58 3.69
C PHE A 34 0.62 13.14 3.94
N VAL A 35 -0.37 12.67 3.18
CA VAL A 35 -0.85 11.29 3.20
C VAL A 35 0.29 10.32 2.97
N PHE A 36 0.29 9.23 3.73
CA PHE A 36 1.35 8.20 3.86
C PHE A 36 2.68 8.69 4.44
N LEU A 37 3.13 9.92 4.16
CA LEU A 37 4.39 10.45 4.69
C LEU A 37 4.29 10.75 6.20
N ASP A 38 3.16 11.31 6.62
CA ASP A 38 2.85 11.63 8.02
C ASP A 38 2.10 10.50 8.73
N SER A 39 1.99 9.33 8.09
CA SER A 39 1.35 8.14 8.65
C SER A 39 2.22 7.49 9.75
N PRO A 40 1.59 6.91 10.79
CA PRO A 40 2.31 6.03 11.74
C PRO A 40 2.89 4.77 11.09
N THR A 41 2.46 4.41 9.88
CA THR A 41 2.99 3.27 9.11
C THR A 41 4.20 3.63 8.26
N CYS A 42 4.56 4.92 8.19
CA CYS A 42 5.67 5.38 7.38
C CYS A 42 7.01 4.90 7.95
N VAL A 43 7.80 4.23 7.11
CA VAL A 43 9.19 3.83 7.45
C VAL A 43 10.18 4.99 7.35
N HIS A 44 9.73 6.14 6.81
CA HIS A 44 10.50 7.35 6.61
C HIS A 44 9.79 8.56 7.24
N PRO A 45 9.86 8.75 8.57
CA PRO A 45 9.30 9.94 9.17
C PRO A 45 9.95 11.19 8.57
N ALA A 46 9.12 12.20 8.28
CA ALA A 46 9.49 13.42 7.59
C ALA A 46 10.76 14.05 8.20
N GLY A 47 11.74 14.38 7.33
CA GLY A 47 12.99 15.03 7.74
C GLY A 47 14.20 14.10 7.92
N SER A 48 14.06 12.79 7.68
CA SER A 48 15.18 11.86 7.86
C SER A 48 16.15 11.75 6.66
N GLY A 49 15.83 12.33 5.50
CA GLY A 49 16.78 12.52 4.37
C GLY A 49 17.28 11.23 3.69
N ARG A 50 16.52 10.13 3.79
CA ARG A 50 16.89 8.76 3.40
C ARG A 50 15.86 8.14 2.44
N PRO A 51 15.88 8.51 1.16
CA PRO A 51 14.98 7.93 0.15
C PRO A 51 15.16 6.41 -0.03
N GLU A 52 16.32 5.85 0.31
CA GLU A 52 16.59 4.42 0.26
C GLU A 52 15.67 3.59 1.17
N ALA A 53 15.21 4.16 2.29
CA ALA A 53 14.29 3.49 3.20
C ALA A 53 12.92 3.21 2.54
N CYS A 54 12.49 4.08 1.63
CA CYS A 54 11.25 3.92 0.88
C CYS A 54 11.30 2.74 -0.11
N SER A 55 12.50 2.28 -0.51
CA SER A 55 12.64 1.11 -1.40
C SER A 55 12.16 -0.19 -0.75
N ASN A 56 12.22 -0.26 0.58
CA ASN A 56 11.74 -1.38 1.38
C ASN A 56 10.35 -1.13 2.00
N CYS A 57 9.70 0.00 1.66
CA CYS A 57 8.37 0.31 2.15
C CYS A 57 7.33 -0.65 1.54
N PRO A 58 6.42 -1.24 2.31
CA PRO A 58 5.36 -2.09 1.78
C PRO A 58 4.51 -1.42 0.68
N LEU A 59 4.36 -0.10 0.73
CA LEU A 59 3.59 0.68 -0.26
C LEU A 59 4.32 0.93 -1.58
N ILE A 60 5.63 0.62 -1.68
CA ILE A 60 6.43 0.91 -2.90
C ILE A 60 5.89 0.18 -4.14
N GLY A 61 5.20 -0.95 -3.93
CA GLY A 61 4.53 -1.70 -4.99
C GLY A 61 3.47 -0.87 -5.73
N PHE A 62 2.79 0.05 -5.04
CA PHE A 62 1.74 0.91 -5.60
C PHE A 62 2.28 2.16 -6.30
N VAL A 63 3.57 2.48 -6.13
CA VAL A 63 4.21 3.59 -6.82
C VAL A 63 4.54 3.17 -8.26
N PRO A 64 4.16 3.97 -9.28
CA PRO A 64 4.57 3.73 -10.66
C PRO A 64 6.08 3.55 -10.76
N LYS A 65 6.54 2.54 -11.53
CA LYS A 65 7.98 2.17 -11.59
C LYS A 65 8.90 3.37 -11.86
N ALA A 66 8.52 4.25 -12.79
CA ALA A 66 9.27 5.46 -13.15
C ALA A 66 9.39 6.51 -12.03
N ARG A 67 8.61 6.37 -10.95
CA ARG A 67 8.55 7.32 -9.82
C ARG A 67 9.08 6.74 -8.52
N ARG A 68 9.53 5.49 -8.50
CA ARG A 68 10.05 4.82 -7.29
C ARG A 68 11.34 5.45 -6.76
N THR A 69 12.11 6.11 -7.62
CA THR A 69 13.35 6.81 -7.25
C THR A 69 13.13 8.29 -6.93
N ALA A 70 11.89 8.78 -6.93
CA ALA A 70 11.59 10.14 -6.53
C ALA A 70 11.93 10.38 -5.04
N PRO A 71 12.19 11.62 -4.61
CA PRO A 71 12.48 11.92 -3.20
C PRO A 71 11.37 11.48 -2.23
N VAL A 72 10.11 11.57 -2.67
CA VAL A 72 8.94 11.13 -1.91
C VAL A 72 8.08 10.23 -2.80
N PRO A 73 8.40 8.93 -2.93
CA PRO A 73 7.72 8.02 -3.87
C PRO A 73 6.21 7.89 -3.60
N CYS A 74 5.80 7.87 -2.33
CA CYS A 74 4.39 7.69 -1.93
C CYS A 74 3.46 8.79 -2.43
N HIS A 75 3.98 9.99 -2.72
CA HIS A 75 3.21 11.10 -3.32
C HIS A 75 2.73 10.78 -4.75
N HIS A 76 3.35 9.81 -5.41
CA HIS A 76 3.01 9.39 -6.77
C HIS A 76 2.09 8.16 -6.82
N ILE A 77 1.59 7.69 -5.68
CA ILE A 77 0.58 6.62 -5.66
C ILE A 77 -0.73 7.18 -6.25
N PRO A 78 -1.28 6.57 -7.31
CA PRO A 78 -2.59 6.92 -7.83
C PRO A 78 -3.68 6.40 -6.88
N LEU A 79 -4.57 7.30 -6.44
CA LEU A 79 -5.69 6.99 -5.57
C LEU A 79 -6.99 6.76 -6.35
N THR A 80 -7.11 7.30 -7.56
CA THR A 80 -8.32 7.20 -8.38
C THR A 80 -8.07 6.47 -9.71
N ARG A 81 -9.15 6.07 -10.38
CA ARG A 81 -9.09 5.37 -11.68
C ARG A 81 -8.61 6.28 -12.80
N GLU A 82 -8.85 7.58 -12.68
CA GLU A 82 -8.40 8.64 -13.56
C GLU A 82 -6.90 8.93 -13.40
N GLY A 83 -6.26 8.37 -12.36
CA GLY A 83 -4.84 8.51 -12.11
C GLY A 83 -4.48 9.71 -11.24
N PHE A 84 -5.45 10.35 -10.56
CA PHE A 84 -5.13 11.36 -9.56
C PHE A 84 -4.29 10.73 -8.45
N THR A 85 -3.09 11.28 -8.25
CA THR A 85 -2.16 10.85 -7.22
C THR A 85 -2.37 11.61 -5.93
N VAL A 86 -1.77 11.09 -4.85
CA VAL A 86 -1.64 11.81 -3.57
C VAL A 86 -1.17 13.25 -3.80
N ASP A 87 -0.07 13.48 -4.54
CA ASP A 87 0.42 14.82 -4.84
C ASP A 87 -0.60 15.72 -5.55
N SER A 88 -1.31 15.20 -6.57
CA SER A 88 -2.30 16.01 -7.29
C SER A 88 -3.50 16.38 -6.42
N LEU A 89 -3.98 15.45 -5.60
CA LEU A 89 -5.10 15.70 -4.69
C LEU A 89 -4.68 16.64 -3.54
N SER A 90 -3.44 16.56 -3.06
CA SER A 90 -2.92 17.49 -2.07
C SER A 90 -2.79 18.93 -2.58
N ARG A 91 -2.55 19.11 -3.89
CA ARG A 91 -2.37 20.44 -4.51
C ARG A 91 -3.67 21.08 -4.95
N TRP A 92 -4.58 20.27 -5.50
CA TRP A 92 -5.76 20.78 -6.23
C TRP A 92 -7.08 20.30 -5.64
N GLY A 93 -7.07 19.24 -4.85
CA GLY A 93 -8.26 18.70 -4.21
C GLY A 93 -8.56 19.36 -2.87
N THR A 94 -9.82 19.28 -2.47
CA THR A 94 -10.25 19.57 -1.11
C THR A 94 -9.81 18.46 -0.16
N HIS A 95 -9.82 18.77 1.14
CA HIS A 95 -9.52 17.78 2.17
C HIS A 95 -10.50 16.58 2.11
N GLU A 96 -11.78 16.86 1.89
CA GLU A 96 -12.82 15.83 1.75
C GLU A 96 -12.57 14.93 0.53
N GLU A 97 -12.21 15.50 -0.63
CA GLU A 97 -11.90 14.72 -1.83
C GLU A 97 -10.67 13.81 -1.61
N MET A 98 -9.62 14.33 -0.97
CA MET A 98 -8.44 13.54 -0.61
C MET A 98 -8.82 12.35 0.28
N GLU A 99 -9.56 12.59 1.37
CA GLU A 99 -9.92 11.53 2.30
C GLU A 99 -10.86 10.50 1.67
N ASN A 100 -11.83 10.93 0.87
CA ASN A 100 -12.75 10.03 0.18
C ASN A 100 -12.02 9.17 -0.86
N ALA A 101 -11.11 9.76 -1.64
CA ALA A 101 -10.27 9.02 -2.57
C ALA A 101 -9.38 8.01 -1.83
N LEU A 102 -8.70 8.43 -0.75
CA LEU A 102 -7.84 7.56 0.04
C LEU A 102 -8.61 6.41 0.69
N ARG A 103 -9.76 6.69 1.31
CA ARG A 103 -10.62 5.69 1.95
C ARG A 103 -11.09 4.65 0.95
N SER A 104 -11.55 5.09 -0.21
CA SER A 104 -12.03 4.20 -1.27
C SER A 104 -10.90 3.33 -1.79
N TRP A 105 -9.74 3.93 -2.04
CA TRP A 105 -8.54 3.23 -2.48
C TRP A 105 -8.07 2.18 -1.47
N LEU A 106 -8.00 2.52 -0.18
CA LEU A 106 -7.59 1.60 0.88
C LEU A 106 -8.51 0.38 0.96
N ARG A 107 -9.83 0.61 0.93
CA ARG A 107 -10.84 -0.47 0.96
C ARG A 107 -10.70 -1.40 -0.24
N GLU A 108 -10.59 -0.83 -1.44
CA GLU A 108 -10.41 -1.60 -2.68
C GLU A 108 -9.14 -2.45 -2.64
N LYS A 109 -8.02 -1.89 -2.17
CA LYS A 109 -6.75 -2.65 -2.11
C LYS A 109 -6.76 -3.73 -1.05
N ILE A 110 -7.36 -3.49 0.11
CA ILE A 110 -7.52 -4.51 1.16
C ILE A 110 -8.36 -5.68 0.63
N GLU A 111 -9.51 -5.39 0.01
CA GLU A 111 -10.39 -6.41 -0.57
C GLU A 111 -9.67 -7.23 -1.65
N ALA A 112 -8.99 -6.55 -2.59
CA ALA A 112 -8.25 -7.22 -3.64
C ALA A 112 -7.12 -8.12 -3.10
N LEU A 113 -6.42 -7.69 -2.05
CA LEU A 113 -5.35 -8.48 -1.43
C LEU A 113 -5.90 -9.70 -0.69
N ASN A 114 -7.01 -9.55 0.06
CA ASN A 114 -7.64 -10.67 0.75
C ASN A 114 -8.19 -11.71 -0.24
N GLY A 115 -8.87 -11.28 -1.30
CA GLY A 115 -9.35 -12.19 -2.35
C GLY A 115 -8.22 -12.84 -3.17
N ASN A 116 -7.02 -12.25 -3.19
CA ASN A 116 -5.84 -12.90 -3.76
C ASN A 116 -5.30 -14.01 -2.86
N GLU A 117 -5.32 -13.84 -1.53
CA GLU A 117 -4.86 -14.89 -0.60
C GLU A 117 -5.74 -16.14 -0.66
N GLU A 118 -7.07 -15.98 -0.75
CA GLU A 118 -8.01 -17.10 -0.87
C GLU A 118 -7.79 -17.92 -2.15
N ARG A 119 -7.47 -17.25 -3.27
CA ARG A 119 -7.17 -17.92 -4.54
C ARG A 119 -5.85 -18.70 -4.54
N TYR A 120 -4.85 -18.24 -3.80
CA TYR A 120 -3.58 -18.96 -3.65
C TYR A 120 -3.67 -20.14 -2.66
N ALA A 121 -4.63 -20.12 -1.73
CA ALA A 121 -4.89 -21.22 -0.81
C ALA A 121 -5.60 -22.42 -1.47
N ASP A 122 -6.23 -22.21 -2.63
CA ASP A 122 -6.98 -23.22 -3.40
C ASP A 122 -6.16 -23.86 -4.54
N THR A 123 -4.87 -23.51 -4.68
CA THR A 123 -4.00 -24.16 -5.68
C THR A 123 -3.29 -25.36 -5.03
N PRO A 124 -3.37 -26.59 -5.58
CA PRO A 124 -2.51 -27.68 -5.14
C PRO A 124 -1.07 -27.20 -5.18
N GLY A 125 -0.34 -27.37 -4.09
CA GLY A 125 1.05 -26.92 -4.02
C GLY A 125 1.85 -27.54 -5.14
N LYS A 126 2.71 -26.77 -5.82
CA LYS A 126 3.61 -27.27 -6.87
C LYS A 126 4.49 -28.44 -6.40
N ASP A 127 4.63 -28.63 -5.10
CA ASP A 127 5.33 -29.75 -4.48
C ASP A 127 4.54 -31.08 -4.62
N GLU A 128 3.21 -31.03 -4.67
CA GLU A 128 2.31 -32.19 -4.83
C GLU A 128 2.23 -32.66 -6.29
N GLU A 129 2.34 -31.74 -7.26
CA GLU A 129 2.48 -32.09 -8.69
C GLU A 129 3.82 -32.77 -9.00
N ILE A 130 4.91 -32.43 -8.30
CA ILE A 130 6.22 -33.07 -8.49
C ILE A 130 6.25 -34.48 -7.88
N GLU A 131 5.64 -34.67 -6.69
CA GLU A 131 5.50 -36.00 -6.06
C GLU A 131 4.58 -36.93 -6.87
N ALA A 132 3.47 -36.41 -7.41
CA ALA A 132 2.58 -37.16 -8.28
C ALA A 132 3.27 -37.59 -9.59
N PHE A 133 4.08 -36.72 -10.19
CA PHE A 133 4.84 -37.03 -11.40
C PHE A 133 5.96 -38.08 -11.15
N CYS A 134 6.58 -38.08 -9.98
CA CYS A 134 7.60 -39.08 -9.63
C CYS A 134 7.00 -40.46 -9.33
N THR A 135 5.78 -40.52 -8.81
CA THR A 135 5.10 -41.78 -8.46
C THR A 135 4.61 -42.52 -9.71
N ASP A 136 4.26 -41.79 -10.78
CA ASP A 136 3.74 -42.35 -12.04
C ASP A 136 4.84 -42.93 -12.95
N MET A 137 6.13 -42.58 -12.73
CA MET A 137 7.28 -43.14 -13.47
C MET A 137 7.97 -44.33 -12.76
N ALA A 138 7.51 -44.69 -11.56
CA ALA A 138 8.02 -45.83 -10.80
C ALA A 138 7.16 -47.11 -10.94
N GLY A 139 6.12 -47.07 -11.80
CA GLY A 139 5.22 -48.19 -12.12
C GLY A 139 5.61 -48.95 -13.38
#